data_AF-A0A3P8STF6-F1
#
_entry.id   AF-A0A3P8STF6-F1
#
_cell.length_a   1.000
_cell.length_b   1.000
_cell.length_c   1.000
_cell.angle_alpha   90.00
_cell.angle_beta   90.00
_cell.angle_gamma   90.00
#
_symmetry.space_group_name_H-M   'P 1'
#
loop_
_entity.id
_entity.type
_entity.pdbx_description
1 polymer ?
#
loop_
_entity_poly.entity_id
_entity_poly.type
_entity_poly.pdbx_seq_one_letter_code
_entity_poly.pdbx_strand_id
1 'polypeptide(L)'
;MVSCDAGEGLLCFSLTPSVYFCPSQSLSQDHISLLQAEFQRLALGFKCDMFTLEKRLRLEERSRDLAEENVRREVSSCQGLLQALIPLCEDDNQSMEIIQRLQKNLDILIQSMTRVSSRSEMLGAIHQESRIGKAVEVMIQHVENLRRMYTKEHAELLELRETLMQNERSFGSQTERGWTFYRHRHSASSTSRRVSIAAIPRGGNMHFDMVGINF
;
A
#
# COMPACT_ATOMS: atom_id res chain seq x y z
N MET A 1 9.61 38.32 15.08
CA MET A 1 10.91 38.20 14.39
C MET A 1 11.79 37.30 15.23
N VAL A 2 11.96 36.05 14.82
CA VAL A 2 12.96 35.12 15.37
C VAL A 2 13.68 34.53 14.17
N SER A 3 15.01 34.67 14.17
CA SER A 3 15.93 34.28 13.11
C SER A 3 15.86 32.77 12.82
N CYS A 4 15.90 32.41 11.55
CA CYS A 4 16.20 31.05 11.11
C CYS A 4 17.72 30.94 10.98
N ASP A 5 18.36 30.18 11.86
CA ASP A 5 19.74 29.73 11.63
C ASP A 5 19.73 28.67 10.54
N ALA A 6 20.55 28.89 9.51
CA ALA A 6 20.79 27.95 8.44
C ALA A 6 21.82 26.92 8.92
N GLY A 7 21.36 25.88 9.60
CA GLY A 7 22.23 24.82 10.08
C GLY A 7 21.43 23.65 10.59
N GLU A 8 21.34 22.61 9.75
CA GLU A 8 20.69 21.32 9.98
C GLU A 8 19.16 21.39 10.11
N GLY A 9 18.49 20.60 9.28
CA GLY A 9 17.03 20.62 9.19
C GLY A 9 16.39 20.26 10.53
N LEU A 10 15.21 20.81 10.79
CA LEU A 10 14.08 20.09 11.38
C LEU A 10 12.87 21.04 11.45
N LEU A 11 11.74 20.58 10.90
CA LEU A 11 10.34 20.91 11.20
C LEU A 11 10.06 22.22 11.98
N CYS A 12 9.44 23.20 11.32
CA CYS A 12 8.78 24.31 12.03
C CYS A 12 7.54 23.80 12.77
N PHE A 13 7.63 23.65 14.09
CA PHE A 13 6.45 23.51 14.94
C PHE A 13 5.95 24.89 15.37
N SER A 14 4.79 25.31 14.85
CA SER A 14 3.98 26.38 15.46
C SER A 14 2.78 25.77 16.18
N LEU A 15 2.35 26.41 17.27
CA LEU A 15 1.29 26.03 18.21
C LEU A 15 -0.15 25.94 17.63
N THR A 16 -0.34 25.45 16.41
CA THR A 16 -1.67 25.22 15.80
C THR A 16 -1.71 23.89 15.02
N PRO A 17 -2.87 23.19 14.95
CA PRO A 17 -2.97 21.86 14.35
C PRO A 17 -3.00 21.87 12.80
N SER A 18 -2.56 22.94 12.15
CA SER A 18 -2.45 22.98 10.68
C SER A 18 -1.02 22.69 10.25
N VAL A 19 -0.80 21.48 9.73
CA VAL A 19 0.40 21.14 8.97
C VAL A 19 0.37 21.94 7.67
N TYR A 20 1.10 23.04 7.60
CA TYR A 20 1.34 23.72 6.34
C TYR A 20 2.39 22.95 5.56
N PHE A 21 1.98 22.30 4.48
CA PHE A 21 2.89 21.74 3.50
C PHE A 21 3.56 22.91 2.77
N CYS A 22 4.86 23.11 3.00
CA CYS A 22 5.63 24.12 2.30
C CYS A 22 5.88 23.62 0.87
N PRO A 23 5.31 24.25 -0.18
CA PRO A 23 5.54 23.80 -1.54
C PRO A 23 6.87 24.35 -2.06
N SER A 24 7.66 23.47 -2.67
CA SER A 24 8.74 23.80 -3.62
C SER A 24 10.12 24.07 -3.03
N GLN A 25 10.77 23.04 -2.50
CA GLN A 25 12.16 22.81 -2.87
C GLN A 25 12.18 21.73 -3.94
N SER A 26 12.64 22.08 -5.15
CA SER A 26 13.01 21.08 -6.14
C SER A 26 14.10 20.20 -5.51
N LEU A 27 13.75 18.95 -5.19
CA LEU A 27 14.73 17.95 -4.78
C LEU A 27 15.81 17.91 -5.86
N SER A 28 17.08 17.92 -5.44
CA SER A 28 18.18 17.76 -6.38
C SER A 28 18.00 16.43 -7.13
N GLN A 29 18.47 16.38 -8.38
CA GLN A 29 18.40 15.16 -9.20
C GLN A 29 19.04 13.96 -8.47
N ASP A 30 20.08 14.23 -7.66
CA ASP A 30 20.76 13.23 -6.84
C ASP A 30 19.86 12.71 -5.70
N HIS A 31 19.10 13.58 -5.03
CA HIS A 31 18.16 13.17 -3.98
C HIS A 31 17.01 12.34 -4.55
N ILE A 32 16.50 12.69 -5.73
CA ILE A 32 15.44 11.92 -6.42
C ILE A 32 15.96 10.53 -6.81
N SER A 33 17.18 10.46 -7.35
CA SER A 33 17.82 9.21 -7.76
C SER A 33 18.09 8.30 -6.55
N LEU A 34 18.55 8.87 -5.43
CA LEU A 34 18.73 8.14 -4.17
C LEU A 34 17.40 7.60 -3.63
N LEU A 35 16.36 8.43 -3.58
CA LEU A 35 15.04 8.03 -3.10
C LEU A 35 14.47 6.88 -3.93
N GLN A 36 14.63 6.93 -5.26
CA GLN A 36 14.20 5.86 -6.16
C GLN A 36 14.94 4.55 -5.88
N ALA A 37 16.26 4.61 -5.67
CA ALA A 37 17.07 3.42 -5.38
C ALA A 37 16.70 2.80 -4.02
N GLU A 38 16.51 3.63 -2.99
CA GLU A 38 16.09 3.16 -1.66
C GLU A 38 14.68 2.59 -1.69
N PHE A 39 13.74 3.22 -2.41
CA PHE A 39 12.41 2.66 -2.61
C PHE A 39 12.45 1.31 -3.32
N GLN A 40 13.27 1.16 -4.37
CA GLN A 40 13.43 -0.12 -5.06
C GLN A 40 14.00 -1.21 -4.13
N ARG A 41 15.00 -0.87 -3.32
CA ARG A 41 15.57 -1.80 -2.33
C ARG A 41 14.53 -2.21 -1.30
N LEU A 42 13.78 -1.25 -0.76
CA LEU A 42 12.68 -1.49 0.18
C LEU A 42 11.60 -2.38 -0.44
N ALA A 43 11.14 -2.05 -1.65
CA ALA A 43 10.10 -2.80 -2.35
C ALA A 43 10.52 -4.25 -2.64
N LEU A 44 11.79 -4.50 -3.00
CA LEU A 44 12.32 -5.84 -3.18
C LEU A 44 12.35 -6.62 -1.86
N GLY A 45 12.89 -6.02 -0.79
CA GLY A 45 12.89 -6.64 0.53
C GLY A 45 11.48 -7.00 1.00
N PHE A 46 10.54 -6.08 0.83
CA PHE A 46 9.15 -6.30 1.21
C PHE A 46 8.49 -7.42 0.40
N LYS A 47 8.71 -7.49 -0.92
CA LYS A 47 8.19 -8.58 -1.77
C LYS A 47 8.74 -9.95 -1.35
N CYS A 48 10.02 -10.02 -1.00
CA CYS A 48 10.64 -11.25 -0.48
C CYS A 48 10.01 -11.69 0.85
N ASP A 49 9.83 -10.75 1.78
CA ASP A 49 9.25 -11.04 3.10
C ASP A 49 7.79 -11.48 2.98
N MET A 50 7.00 -10.76 2.17
CA MET A 50 5.57 -11.03 1.94
C MET A 50 5.32 -12.41 1.33
N PHE A 51 6.20 -12.88 0.45
CA PHE A 51 6.11 -14.22 -0.13
C PHE A 51 6.15 -15.35 0.93
N THR A 52 6.87 -15.13 2.03
CA THR A 52 6.98 -16.12 3.11
C THR A 52 5.99 -15.87 4.26
N LEU A 53 5.39 -14.69 4.30
CA LEU A 53 4.59 -14.19 5.41
C LEU A 53 3.41 -15.10 5.74
N GLU A 54 2.67 -15.57 4.75
CA GLU A 54 1.53 -16.47 4.96
C GLU A 54 1.96 -17.79 5.63
N LYS A 55 3.09 -18.35 5.21
CA LYS A 55 3.62 -19.59 5.80
C LYS A 55 4.08 -19.36 7.24
N ARG A 56 4.79 -18.26 7.50
CA ARG A 56 5.24 -17.88 8.85
C ARG A 56 4.04 -17.66 9.78
N LEU A 57 3.02 -16.95 9.33
CA LEU A 57 1.80 -16.70 10.08
C LEU A 57 1.09 -18.00 10.46
N ARG A 58 0.85 -18.90 9.49
CA ARG A 58 0.22 -20.19 9.77
C ARG A 58 0.99 -21.05 10.77
N LEU A 59 2.32 -21.05 10.70
CA LEU A 59 3.15 -21.82 11.63
C LEU A 59 3.06 -21.26 13.06
N GLU A 60 3.09 -19.93 13.19
CA GLU A 60 2.92 -19.25 14.47
C GLU A 60 1.54 -19.54 15.09
N GLU A 61 0.47 -19.39 14.30
CA GLU A 61 -0.91 -19.67 14.73
C GLU A 61 -1.07 -21.12 15.18
N ARG A 62 -0.57 -22.08 14.40
CA ARG A 62 -0.62 -23.49 14.75
C ARG A 62 0.15 -23.79 16.04
N SER A 63 1.33 -23.20 16.21
CA SER A 63 2.14 -23.37 17.42
C SER A 63 1.39 -22.87 18.66
N ARG A 64 0.75 -21.71 18.54
CA ARG A 64 -0.10 -21.14 19.60
C ARG A 64 -1.28 -22.06 19.92
N ASP A 65 -2.03 -22.48 18.90
CA ASP A 65 -3.22 -23.31 19.10
C ASP A 65 -2.88 -24.64 19.80
N LEU A 66 -1.74 -25.24 19.44
CA LEU A 66 -1.21 -26.42 20.13
C LEU A 66 -0.86 -26.13 21.59
N ALA A 67 -0.23 -25.00 21.89
CA ALA A 67 0.11 -24.62 23.26
C ALA A 67 -1.15 -24.36 24.10
N GLU A 68 -2.13 -23.65 23.55
CA GLU A 68 -3.42 -23.40 24.21
C GLU A 68 -4.18 -24.69 24.50
N GLU A 69 -4.28 -25.58 23.51
CA GLU A 69 -4.96 -26.86 23.67
C GLU A 69 -4.25 -27.76 24.68
N ASN A 70 -2.91 -27.77 24.70
CA ASN A 70 -2.15 -28.51 25.70
C ASN A 70 -2.45 -27.99 27.11
N VAL A 71 -2.37 -26.68 27.34
CA VAL A 71 -2.66 -26.10 28.66
C VAL A 71 -4.11 -26.39 29.06
N ARG A 72 -5.06 -26.26 28.13
CA ARG A 72 -6.48 -26.56 28.39
C ARG A 72 -6.68 -28.00 28.84
N ARG A 73 -6.07 -28.97 28.15
CA ARG A 73 -6.16 -30.39 28.52
C ARG A 73 -5.53 -30.69 29.87
N GLU A 74 -4.35 -30.15 30.16
CA GLU A 74 -3.68 -30.35 31.45
C GLU A 74 -4.49 -29.75 32.61
N VAL A 75 -5.06 -28.56 32.43
CA VAL A 75 -5.91 -27.94 33.46
C VAL A 75 -7.19 -28.74 33.66
N SER A 76 -7.86 -29.19 32.59
CA SER A 76 -9.05 -30.04 32.70
C SER A 76 -8.74 -31.37 33.39
N SER A 77 -7.57 -31.96 33.12
CA SER A 77 -7.10 -33.16 33.82
C SER A 77 -6.90 -32.91 35.33
N CYS A 78 -6.21 -31.81 35.69
CA CYS A 78 -6.04 -31.40 37.07
C CYS A 78 -7.39 -31.17 37.79
N GLN A 79 -8.34 -30.50 37.13
CA GLN A 79 -9.68 -30.30 37.66
C GLN A 79 -10.38 -31.64 37.90
N GLY A 80 -10.29 -32.59 36.96
CA GLY A 80 -10.83 -33.94 37.14
C GLY A 80 -10.24 -34.69 38.33
N LEU A 81 -8.92 -34.60 38.53
CA LEU A 81 -8.24 -35.19 39.70
C LEU A 81 -8.69 -34.53 41.01
N LEU A 82 -8.80 -33.21 41.05
CA LEU A 82 -9.32 -32.50 42.23
C LEU A 82 -10.77 -32.92 42.54
N GLN A 83 -11.62 -33.08 41.53
CA GLN A 83 -12.99 -33.56 41.72
C GLN A 83 -13.03 -34.99 42.29
N ALA A 84 -12.11 -35.86 41.86
CA ALA A 84 -12.00 -37.22 42.41
C ALA A 84 -11.47 -37.24 43.86
N LEU A 85 -10.69 -36.23 44.27
CA LEU A 85 -10.17 -36.09 45.63
C LEU A 85 -11.19 -35.57 46.64
N ILE A 86 -12.17 -34.76 46.21
CA ILE A 86 -13.22 -34.19 47.09
C ILE A 86 -13.86 -35.24 48.00
N PRO A 87 -14.45 -36.35 47.48
CA PRO A 87 -15.12 -37.34 48.34
C PRO A 87 -14.16 -38.09 49.29
N LEU A 88 -12.85 -38.10 48.99
CA LEU A 88 -11.84 -38.76 49.82
C LEU A 88 -11.38 -37.88 50.99
N CYS A 89 -11.67 -36.58 50.94
CA CYS A 89 -11.18 -35.59 51.89
C CYS A 89 -12.31 -34.86 52.63
N GLU A 90 -13.58 -35.28 52.50
CA GLU A 90 -14.74 -34.55 53.04
C GLU A 90 -14.64 -34.28 54.55
N ASP A 91 -14.07 -35.21 55.31
CA ASP A 91 -13.92 -35.10 56.77
C ASP A 91 -12.70 -34.29 57.22
N ASP A 92 -11.78 -33.94 56.31
CA ASP A 92 -10.56 -33.18 56.61
C ASP A 92 -10.64 -31.74 56.09
N ASN A 93 -11.02 -30.83 56.99
CA ASN A 93 -11.13 -29.39 56.71
C ASN A 93 -9.85 -28.79 56.10
N GLN A 94 -8.65 -29.24 56.50
CA GLN A 94 -7.40 -28.69 55.96
C GLN A 94 -7.18 -29.12 54.51
N SER A 95 -7.42 -30.41 54.22
CA SER A 95 -7.34 -30.92 52.84
C SER A 95 -8.38 -30.25 51.92
N MET A 96 -9.59 -30.02 52.42
CA MET A 96 -10.64 -29.32 51.66
C MET A 96 -10.28 -27.86 51.35
N GLU A 97 -9.66 -27.13 52.29
CA GLU A 97 -9.19 -25.76 52.04
C GLU A 97 -8.10 -25.73 50.95
N ILE A 98 -7.18 -26.69 50.98
CA ILE A 98 -6.13 -26.83 49.96
C ILE A 98 -6.74 -27.13 48.59
N ILE A 99 -7.69 -28.05 48.50
CA ILE A 99 -8.40 -28.40 47.25
C ILE A 99 -9.09 -27.16 46.66
N GLN A 100 -9.84 -26.41 47.47
CA GLN A 100 -10.51 -25.19 47.03
C GLN A 100 -9.53 -24.12 46.53
N ARG A 101 -8.39 -23.96 47.23
CA ARG A 101 -7.35 -23.02 46.82
C ARG A 101 -6.69 -23.43 45.50
N LEU A 102 -6.47 -24.73 45.28
CA LEU A 102 -5.97 -25.26 44.01
C LEU A 102 -6.96 -25.02 42.87
N GLN A 103 -8.25 -25.27 43.08
CA GLN A 103 -9.30 -24.97 42.08
C GLN A 103 -9.28 -23.50 41.67
N LYS A 104 -9.24 -22.59 42.66
CA LYS A 104 -9.14 -21.15 42.40
C LYS A 104 -7.86 -20.77 41.64
N ASN A 105 -6.73 -21.40 41.95
CA ASN A 105 -5.47 -21.16 41.24
C ASN A 105 -5.56 -21.63 39.77
N LEU A 106 -6.22 -22.76 39.50
CA LEU A 106 -6.46 -23.24 38.13
C LEU A 106 -7.35 -22.27 37.35
N ASP A 107 -8.38 -21.71 37.96
CA ASP A 107 -9.23 -20.70 37.32
C ASP A 107 -8.44 -19.43 36.95
N ILE A 108 -7.59 -18.96 37.88
CA ILE A 108 -6.68 -17.82 37.63
C ILE A 108 -5.70 -18.15 36.51
N LEU A 109 -5.18 -19.38 36.47
CA LEU A 109 -4.25 -19.85 35.44
C LEU A 109 -4.90 -19.83 34.05
N ILE A 110 -6.13 -20.35 33.92
CA ILE A 110 -6.88 -20.31 32.66
C ILE A 110 -7.06 -18.86 32.19
N GLN A 111 -7.55 -17.99 33.07
CA GLN A 111 -7.77 -16.58 32.74
C GLN A 111 -6.47 -15.89 32.33
N SER A 112 -5.37 -16.16 33.03
CA SER A 112 -4.06 -15.59 32.74
C SER A 112 -3.52 -16.09 31.40
N MET A 113 -3.63 -17.39 31.13
CA MET A 113 -3.19 -17.99 29.87
C MET A 113 -3.95 -17.40 28.68
N THR A 114 -5.28 -17.28 28.77
CA THR A 114 -6.10 -16.64 27.73
C THR A 114 -5.66 -15.20 27.49
N ARG A 115 -5.46 -14.42 28.56
CA ARG A 115 -5.00 -13.02 28.44
C ARG A 115 -3.62 -12.90 27.79
N VAL A 116 -2.68 -13.74 28.18
CA VAL A 116 -1.32 -13.77 27.59
C VAL A 116 -1.40 -14.14 26.12
N SER A 117 -2.14 -15.20 25.77
CA SER A 117 -2.25 -15.65 24.38
C SER A 117 -2.90 -14.61 23.46
N SER A 118 -4.05 -14.05 23.85
CA SER A 118 -4.72 -13.00 23.07
C SER A 118 -3.88 -11.74 22.91
N ARG A 119 -3.08 -11.39 23.93
CA ARG A 119 -2.19 -10.22 23.85
C ARG A 119 -0.98 -10.48 22.96
N SER A 120 -0.40 -11.67 23.03
CA SER A 120 0.71 -12.10 22.18
C SER A 120 0.33 -12.14 20.70
N GLU A 121 -0.92 -12.48 20.36
CA GLU A 121 -1.43 -12.40 18.99
C GLU A 121 -1.41 -10.95 18.46
N MET A 122 -1.99 -10.02 19.21
CA MET A 122 -2.10 -8.61 18.79
C MET A 122 -0.75 -7.90 18.70
N LEU A 123 0.23 -8.33 19.50
CA LEU A 123 1.57 -7.76 19.55
C LEU A 123 2.60 -8.55 18.73
N GLY A 124 2.21 -9.66 18.11
CA GLY A 124 3.10 -10.49 17.32
C GLY A 124 3.63 -9.73 16.12
N ALA A 125 4.95 -9.68 15.96
CA ALA A 125 5.62 -9.01 14.85
C ALA A 125 5.08 -9.50 13.48
N ILE A 126 4.83 -10.80 13.36
CA ILE A 126 4.26 -11.44 12.16
C ILE A 126 2.84 -10.95 11.87
N HIS A 127 2.02 -10.71 12.91
CA HIS A 127 0.66 -10.17 12.73
C HIS A 127 0.68 -8.70 12.34
N GLN A 128 1.61 -7.91 12.87
CA GLN A 128 1.81 -6.52 12.43
C GLN A 128 2.31 -6.45 10.99
N GLU A 129 3.23 -7.33 10.62
CA GLU A 129 3.73 -7.48 9.26
C GLU A 129 2.60 -7.84 8.28
N SER A 130 1.73 -8.80 8.63
CA SER A 130 0.53 -9.16 7.86
C SER A 130 -0.42 -7.98 7.64
N ARG A 131 -0.63 -7.17 8.68
CA ARG A 131 -1.51 -5.99 8.61
C ARG A 131 -0.93 -4.87 7.75
N ILE A 132 0.36 -4.58 7.92
CA ILE A 132 1.06 -3.51 7.21
C ILE A 132 1.33 -3.92 5.76
N GLY A 133 1.56 -5.21 5.50
CA GLY A 133 1.97 -5.70 4.18
C GLY A 133 0.98 -5.37 3.06
N LYS A 134 -0.32 -5.43 3.32
CA LYS A 134 -1.35 -5.02 2.35
C LYS A 134 -1.25 -3.55 1.96
N ALA A 135 -0.97 -2.67 2.92
CA ALA A 135 -0.82 -1.24 2.64
C ALA A 135 0.46 -0.97 1.83
N VAL A 136 1.55 -1.65 2.18
CA VAL A 136 2.82 -1.53 1.45
C VAL A 136 2.72 -2.07 0.03
N GLU A 137 2.00 -3.18 -0.18
CA GLU A 137 1.73 -3.71 -1.51
C GLU A 137 1.02 -2.70 -2.42
N VAL A 138 0.00 -2.01 -1.90
CA VAL A 138 -0.70 -0.93 -2.61
C VAL A 138 0.25 0.23 -2.94
N MET A 139 1.12 0.62 -2.00
CA MET A 139 2.12 1.66 -2.23
C MET A 139 3.11 1.27 -3.34
N ILE A 140 3.57 0.02 -3.34
CA ILE A 140 4.44 -0.52 -4.40
C ILE A 140 3.74 -0.47 -5.75
N GLN A 141 2.49 -0.94 -5.80
CA GLN A 141 1.70 -0.92 -7.04
C GLN A 141 1.48 0.51 -7.55
N HIS A 142 1.28 1.46 -6.65
CA HIS A 142 1.12 2.87 -7.00
C HIS A 142 2.36 3.43 -7.69
N VAL A 143 3.56 3.22 -7.12
CA VAL A 143 4.81 3.69 -7.73
C VAL A 143 5.09 3.00 -9.07
N GLU A 144 4.80 1.71 -9.18
CA GLU A 144 4.89 0.99 -10.46
C GLU A 144 3.94 1.57 -11.52
N ASN A 145 2.73 1.96 -11.13
CA ASN A 145 1.76 2.59 -12.03
C ASN A 145 2.23 3.97 -12.49
N LEU A 146 2.73 4.81 -11.59
CA LEU A 146 3.33 6.11 -11.94
C LEU A 146 4.46 5.93 -12.95
N ARG A 147 5.33 4.93 -12.73
CA ARG A 147 6.43 4.63 -13.65
C ARG A 147 5.92 4.25 -15.04
N ARG A 148 4.90 3.39 -15.13
CA ARG A 148 4.26 2.99 -16.41
C ARG A 148 3.65 4.19 -17.13
N MET A 149 2.92 5.06 -16.42
CA MET A 149 2.33 6.26 -17.01
C MET A 149 3.40 7.21 -17.54
N TYR A 150 4.43 7.50 -16.75
CA TYR A 150 5.54 8.36 -17.17
C TYR A 150 6.21 7.84 -18.44
N THR A 151 6.52 6.54 -18.50
CA THR A 151 7.14 5.94 -19.70
C THR A 151 6.25 6.04 -20.94
N LYS A 152 4.92 5.93 -20.76
CA LYS A 152 3.95 6.04 -21.83
C LYS A 152 3.86 7.47 -22.35
N GLU A 153 3.63 8.43 -21.47
CA GLU A 153 3.54 9.86 -21.85
C GLU A 153 4.85 10.35 -22.47
N HIS A 154 6.00 9.87 -21.97
CA HIS A 154 7.30 10.19 -22.56
C HIS A 154 7.42 9.65 -24.00
N ALA A 155 6.96 8.42 -24.27
CA ALA A 155 6.96 7.85 -25.61
C ALA A 155 6.02 8.62 -26.57
N GLU A 156 4.81 8.95 -26.13
CA GLU A 156 3.84 9.74 -26.91
C GLU A 156 4.38 11.14 -27.26
N LEU A 157 5.08 11.78 -26.32
CA LEU A 157 5.75 13.06 -26.55
C LEU A 157 6.87 12.96 -27.59
N LEU A 158 7.67 11.89 -27.56
CA LEU A 158 8.74 11.67 -28.54
C LEU A 158 8.16 11.42 -29.95
N GLU A 159 7.09 10.65 -30.05
CA GLU A 159 6.38 10.40 -31.31
C GLU A 159 5.79 11.70 -31.89
N LEU A 160 5.15 12.52 -31.05
CA LEU A 160 4.64 13.83 -31.48
C LEU A 160 5.78 14.75 -31.96
N ARG A 161 6.92 14.75 -31.27
CA ARG A 161 8.08 15.54 -31.69
C ARG A 161 8.62 15.07 -33.04
N GLU A 162 8.71 13.76 -33.25
CA GLU A 162 9.17 13.19 -34.52
C GLU A 162 8.23 13.54 -35.68
N THR A 163 6.92 13.39 -35.50
CA THR A 163 5.92 13.75 -36.51
C THR A 163 5.97 15.24 -36.88
N LEU A 164 6.20 16.14 -35.91
CA LEU A 164 6.40 17.57 -36.19
C LEU A 164 7.68 17.82 -37.01
N MET A 165 8.79 17.18 -36.67
CA MET A 165 10.05 17.31 -37.44
C MET A 165 9.92 16.73 -38.86
N GLN A 166 9.16 15.65 -39.03
CA GLN A 166 8.85 15.06 -40.34
C GLN A 166 8.02 16.02 -41.22
N ASN A 167 7.05 16.71 -40.61
CA ASN A 167 6.22 17.70 -41.30
C ASN A 167 7.02 18.95 -41.71
N GLU A 168 7.90 19.46 -40.85
CA GLU A 168 8.80 20.58 -41.20
C GLU A 168 9.73 20.24 -42.39
N ARG A 169 10.26 19.01 -42.43
CA ARG A 169 11.07 18.53 -43.56
C ARG A 169 10.25 18.35 -44.85
N SER A 170 8.98 17.97 -44.74
CA SER A 170 8.10 17.78 -45.90
C SER A 170 7.72 19.11 -46.56
N PHE A 171 7.50 20.18 -45.78
CA PHE A 171 7.22 21.53 -46.32
C PHE A 171 8.41 22.20 -47.01
N GLY A 172 9.65 21.85 -46.64
CA GLY A 172 10.86 22.37 -47.30
C GLY A 172 11.13 21.83 -48.70
N SER A 173 10.48 20.73 -49.10
CA SER A 173 10.67 20.10 -50.42
C SER A 173 9.63 20.52 -51.47
N GLN A 174 8.55 21.20 -51.06
CA GLN A 174 7.40 21.48 -51.92
C GLN A 174 7.30 22.94 -52.38
N THR A 175 8.16 23.82 -51.86
CA THR A 175 8.18 25.25 -52.22
C THR A 175 8.88 25.57 -53.54
N GLU A 176 9.66 24.66 -54.13
CA GLU A 176 10.38 24.93 -55.40
C GLU A 176 9.57 24.65 -56.67
N ARG A 177 8.47 23.88 -56.60
CA ARG A 177 7.65 23.54 -57.79
C ARG A 177 6.37 24.37 -57.95
N GLY A 178 6.06 25.26 -57.01
CA GLY A 178 4.81 26.02 -57.00
C GLY A 178 4.85 27.36 -57.75
N TRP A 179 6.02 28.00 -57.85
CA TRP A 179 6.11 29.39 -58.33
C TRP A 179 5.80 29.60 -59.82
N THR A 180 5.74 28.54 -60.62
CA THR A 180 5.47 28.63 -62.07
C THR A 180 3.98 28.55 -62.46
N PHE A 181 3.06 28.28 -61.53
CA PHE A 181 1.63 28.16 -61.88
C PHE A 181 0.78 29.42 -61.63
N TYR A 182 1.29 30.40 -60.87
CA TYR A 182 0.47 31.53 -60.40
C TYR A 182 0.30 32.70 -61.38
N ARG A 183 0.73 32.60 -62.64
CA ARG A 183 0.68 33.76 -63.58
C ARG A 183 -0.47 33.77 -64.59
N HIS A 184 -1.38 32.79 -64.59
CA HIS A 184 -2.52 32.85 -65.53
C HIS A 184 -3.83 32.35 -64.91
N ARG A 185 -4.60 33.25 -64.31
CA ARG A 185 -5.92 33.70 -64.81
C ARG A 185 -6.69 34.43 -63.72
N HIS A 186 -7.05 35.66 -64.07
CA HIS A 186 -8.07 36.46 -63.43
C HIS A 186 -9.44 35.75 -63.45
N SER A 187 -10.21 35.91 -62.38
CA SER A 187 -11.54 36.56 -62.38
C SER A 187 -12.58 35.88 -61.48
N ALA A 188 -13.17 36.73 -60.64
CA ALA A 188 -14.55 36.70 -60.13
C ALA A 188 -14.93 35.88 -58.87
N SER A 189 -15.65 36.62 -58.02
CA SER A 189 -16.76 36.18 -57.15
C SER A 189 -16.45 35.68 -55.74
N SER A 190 -16.36 36.64 -54.81
CA SER A 190 -17.16 36.70 -53.56
C SER A 190 -17.93 35.43 -53.17
N THR A 191 -17.55 34.79 -52.06
CA THR A 191 -18.47 34.21 -51.05
C THR A 191 -17.70 33.91 -49.76
N SER A 192 -17.98 34.67 -48.70
CA SER A 192 -17.50 34.39 -47.35
C SER A 192 -18.21 33.13 -46.83
N ARG A 193 -17.49 32.01 -46.73
CA ARG A 193 -18.01 30.77 -46.13
C ARG A 193 -17.71 30.78 -44.64
N ARG A 194 -18.76 31.07 -43.86
CA ARG A 194 -18.82 30.91 -42.41
C ARG A 194 -18.82 29.41 -42.10
N VAL A 195 -17.85 28.92 -41.32
CA VAL A 195 -17.80 27.52 -40.87
C VAL A 195 -18.48 27.43 -39.50
N SER A 196 -19.56 26.64 -39.42
CA SER A 196 -20.26 26.32 -38.17
C SER A 196 -19.51 25.22 -37.42
N ILE A 197 -19.18 25.46 -36.16
CA ILE A 197 -18.60 24.46 -35.25
C ILE A 197 -19.76 23.63 -34.67
N ALA A 198 -19.79 22.33 -34.94
CA ALA A 198 -20.71 21.40 -34.29
C ALA A 198 -20.19 21.05 -32.88
N ALA A 199 -21.05 21.20 -31.88
CA ALA A 199 -20.79 20.77 -30.51
C ALA A 199 -20.99 19.25 -30.38
N ILE A 200 -20.01 18.54 -29.83
CA ILE A 200 -20.11 17.11 -29.49
C ILE A 200 -20.62 16.98 -28.03
N PRO A 201 -21.71 16.25 -27.77
CA PRO A 201 -22.25 16.10 -26.43
C PRO A 201 -21.41 15.12 -25.60
N ARG A 202 -21.24 15.44 -24.31
CA ARG A 202 -20.74 14.54 -23.27
C ARG A 202 -21.88 13.62 -22.82
N GLY A 203 -21.61 12.31 -22.74
CA GLY A 203 -22.43 11.38 -21.96
C GLY A 203 -22.57 9.99 -22.60
N GLY A 204 -21.82 9.01 -22.09
CA GLY A 204 -21.95 7.60 -22.50
C GLY A 204 -21.17 6.69 -21.57
N ASN A 205 -21.87 6.17 -20.56
CA ASN A 205 -21.43 5.19 -19.58
C ASN A 205 -21.04 3.87 -20.28
N MET A 206 -19.78 3.42 -20.19
CA MET A 206 -19.40 2.07 -20.60
C MET A 206 -18.95 1.26 -19.38
N HIS A 207 -19.84 0.35 -19.01
CA HIS A 207 -19.66 -0.80 -18.15
C HIS A 207 -18.45 -1.62 -18.60
N PHE A 208 -17.52 -1.91 -17.69
CA PHE A 208 -16.37 -2.78 -17.96
C PHE A 208 -16.58 -4.11 -17.23
N ASP A 209 -16.76 -5.17 -18.02
CA ASP A 209 -16.80 -6.54 -17.54
C ASP A 209 -15.45 -6.96 -16.96
N MET A 210 -15.52 -7.57 -15.78
CA MET A 210 -14.40 -8.11 -15.02
C MET A 210 -14.04 -9.50 -15.57
N VAL A 211 -12.99 -9.58 -16.40
CA VAL A 211 -12.33 -10.85 -16.70
C VAL A 211 -11.20 -11.05 -15.69
N GLY A 212 -11.41 -12.02 -14.80
CA GLY A 212 -10.43 -12.46 -13.82
C GLY A 212 -9.18 -13.03 -14.49
N ILE A 213 -8.02 -12.65 -13.96
CA ILE A 213 -6.76 -13.35 -14.18
C ILE A 213 -6.27 -13.77 -12.80
N ASN A 214 -6.29 -15.09 -12.58
CA ASN A 214 -5.66 -15.73 -11.44
C ASN A 214 -4.14 -15.57 -11.53
N PHE A 215 -3.53 -15.19 -10.42
CA PHE A 215 -2.26 -15.71 -9.95
C PHE A 215 -2.34 -15.87 -8.43
#